data_AF-A0A535LXU3-F1
#
_entry.id   AF-A0A535LXU3-F1
#
_cell.length_a   1.000
_cell.length_b   1.000
_cell.length_c   1.000
_cell.angle_alpha   90.00
_cell.angle_beta   90.00
_cell.angle_gamma   90.00
#
_symmetry.space_group_name_H-M   'P 1'
#
loop_
_entity.id
_entity.type
_entity.pdbx_description
1 polymer ?
#
loop_
_entity_poly.entity_id
_entity_poly.type
_entity_poly.pdbx_seq_one_letter_code
_entity_poly.pdbx_strand_id
1 'polypeptide(L)'
;MWGRSRETHLQSHGSLAEIPLRSLLESAQGERSTGTLTLRDGNGESAALYFLFGHLFHAEGNGKAGDDAVITALGWTRGEFEFDAKAKLPADETVKAGIPDLVHAAEATTKEAPKEDHPATAPPPPPPAASAEAHAERREQPVPEKKVEAPQPRRGVKHRPQPKHGREPIPVPAGQVIYDSLKTSFVDFPRLITTLEKEGYTGYVRLLTDDAAGLILFREGSALECMYDGAGDAAGLVLGKQALHEFNEDVTSGHGVLDVVGLSPELIDGLYELTVSKPMYTELYAAWVDMRALLKFLSDRKLSGSVMIRAAAGTGVIILSGGELAGA
;
A
#
# COMPACT_ATOMS: atom_id res chain seq x y z
N MET A 1 -24.39 39.32 11.24
CA MET A 1 -24.03 39.30 9.81
C MET A 1 -23.41 37.94 9.54
N TRP A 2 -24.04 37.12 8.71
CA TRP A 2 -23.62 35.74 8.41
C TRP A 2 -22.22 35.70 7.80
N GLY A 3 -21.32 34.92 8.40
CA GLY A 3 -20.21 34.29 7.70
C GLY A 3 -20.52 32.81 7.59
N ARG A 4 -21.25 32.41 6.54
CA ARG A 4 -21.37 30.99 6.19
C ARG A 4 -19.97 30.55 5.73
N SER A 5 -19.25 29.81 6.57
CA SER A 5 -18.16 28.95 6.11
C SER A 5 -18.78 28.04 5.06
N ARG A 6 -18.50 28.27 3.77
CA ARG A 6 -18.84 27.30 2.73
C ARG A 6 -17.98 26.08 3.02
N GLU A 7 -18.60 25.03 3.57
CA GLU A 7 -18.04 23.68 3.53
C GLU A 7 -17.61 23.43 2.09
N THR A 8 -16.29 23.42 1.89
CA THR A 8 -15.68 23.42 0.56
C THR A 8 -15.54 21.99 0.12
N HIS A 9 -16.66 21.26 0.07
CA HIS A 9 -16.71 19.85 -0.26
C HIS A 9 -16.28 19.61 -1.72
N LEU A 10 -15.45 18.59 -1.96
CA LEU A 10 -15.01 18.20 -3.29
C LEU A 10 -16.24 17.78 -4.10
N GLN A 11 -16.46 18.45 -5.22
CA GLN A 11 -17.58 18.15 -6.10
C GLN A 11 -17.26 16.94 -6.98
N SER A 12 -18.26 16.09 -7.20
CA SER A 12 -18.11 14.89 -8.05
C SER A 12 -18.02 15.21 -9.54
N HIS A 13 -18.55 16.35 -9.98
CA HIS A 13 -18.42 16.83 -11.36
C HIS A 13 -18.73 18.32 -11.45
N GLY A 14 -18.31 18.99 -12.52
CA GLY A 14 -18.62 20.39 -12.78
C GLY A 14 -17.70 21.02 -13.83
N SER A 15 -17.73 22.36 -13.93
CA SER A 15 -16.94 23.11 -14.91
C SER A 15 -15.76 23.84 -14.26
N LEU A 16 -14.60 23.82 -14.92
CA LEU A 16 -13.39 24.55 -14.49
C LEU A 16 -13.56 26.08 -14.54
N ALA A 17 -14.53 26.58 -15.31
CA ALA A 17 -14.89 28.00 -15.33
C ALA A 17 -15.61 28.45 -14.06
N GLU A 18 -16.29 27.53 -13.37
CA GLU A 18 -17.01 27.79 -12.13
C GLU A 18 -16.15 27.47 -10.90
N ILE A 19 -15.41 26.35 -10.96
CA ILE A 19 -14.54 25.88 -9.88
C ILE A 19 -13.15 25.63 -10.47
N PRO A 20 -12.19 26.55 -10.28
CA PRO A 20 -10.84 26.39 -10.78
C PRO A 20 -10.18 25.13 -10.20
N LEU A 21 -9.29 24.50 -10.99
CA LEU A 21 -8.59 23.29 -10.58
C LEU A 21 -7.88 23.45 -9.23
N ARG A 22 -7.24 24.60 -8.98
CA ARG A 22 -6.64 24.95 -7.68
C ARG A 22 -7.59 24.65 -6.51
N SER A 23 -8.83 25.10 -6.59
CA SER A 23 -9.80 24.92 -5.51
C SER A 23 -10.20 23.46 -5.35
N LEU A 24 -10.28 22.69 -6.44
CA LEU A 24 -10.48 21.24 -6.38
C LEU A 24 -9.30 20.53 -5.72
N LEU A 25 -8.06 20.92 -6.02
CA LEU A 25 -6.86 20.36 -5.37
C LEU A 25 -6.87 20.66 -3.86
N GLU A 26 -7.16 21.90 -3.48
CA GLU A 26 -7.23 22.35 -2.08
C GLU A 26 -8.36 21.64 -1.31
N SER A 27 -9.55 21.49 -1.93
CA SER A 27 -10.67 20.71 -1.36
C SER A 27 -10.30 19.23 -1.20
N ALA A 28 -9.78 18.60 -2.24
CA ALA A 28 -9.37 17.19 -2.19
C ALA A 28 -8.29 16.96 -1.13
N GLN A 29 -7.35 17.91 -0.98
CA GLN A 29 -6.33 17.87 0.05
C GLN A 29 -6.90 18.03 1.47
N GLY A 30 -7.79 19.02 1.67
CA GLY A 30 -8.41 19.30 2.96
C GLY A 30 -9.33 18.17 3.44
N GLU A 31 -10.08 17.56 2.53
CA GLU A 31 -10.99 16.45 2.79
C GLU A 31 -10.32 15.09 2.78
N ARG A 32 -9.05 15.02 2.41
CA ARG A 32 -8.27 13.78 2.26
C ARG A 32 -8.93 12.82 1.27
N SER A 33 -9.47 13.35 0.19
CA SER A 33 -10.16 12.59 -0.85
C SER A 33 -9.22 11.56 -1.49
N THR A 34 -9.76 10.38 -1.78
CA THR A 34 -9.06 9.32 -2.50
C THR A 34 -9.89 8.98 -3.73
N GLY A 35 -9.27 8.95 -4.91
CA GLY A 35 -9.98 8.77 -6.17
C GLY A 35 -9.26 9.39 -7.35
N THR A 36 -9.91 9.38 -8.50
CA THR A 36 -9.37 9.98 -9.73
C THR A 36 -10.21 11.18 -10.13
N LEU A 37 -9.57 12.33 -10.27
CA LEU A 37 -10.12 13.53 -10.87
C LEU A 37 -9.72 13.58 -12.35
N THR A 38 -10.69 13.37 -13.22
CA THR A 38 -10.53 13.50 -14.67
C THR A 38 -10.91 14.91 -15.09
N LEU A 39 -10.07 15.53 -15.91
CA LEU A 39 -10.22 16.87 -16.43
C LEU A 39 -10.26 16.81 -17.96
N ARG A 40 -11.09 17.65 -18.57
CA ARG A 40 -11.15 17.83 -20.02
C ARG A 40 -11.22 19.30 -20.36
N ASP A 41 -10.21 19.81 -21.06
CA ASP A 41 -10.18 21.16 -21.64
C ASP A 41 -11.22 21.26 -22.78
N GLY A 42 -11.79 22.45 -22.98
CA GLY A 42 -12.59 22.80 -24.15
C GLY A 42 -11.87 22.64 -25.51
N ASN A 43 -10.55 22.51 -25.54
CA ASN A 43 -9.78 22.18 -26.77
C ASN A 43 -9.64 20.68 -27.05
N GLY A 44 -10.23 19.81 -26.22
CA GLY A 44 -10.19 18.35 -26.39
C GLY A 44 -9.01 17.65 -25.71
N GLU A 45 -8.17 18.38 -24.98
CA GLU A 45 -7.13 17.82 -24.13
C GLU A 45 -7.74 17.24 -22.84
N SER A 46 -7.09 16.22 -22.28
CA SER A 46 -7.56 15.56 -21.05
C SER A 46 -6.41 15.21 -20.12
N ALA A 47 -6.65 15.35 -18.83
CA ALA A 47 -5.71 14.99 -17.77
C ALA A 47 -6.41 14.18 -16.69
N ALA A 48 -5.74 13.19 -16.13
CA ALA A 48 -6.18 12.41 -15.00
C ALA A 48 -5.25 12.67 -13.81
N LEU A 49 -5.83 13.08 -12.69
CA LEU A 49 -5.14 13.37 -11.45
C LEU A 49 -5.63 12.40 -10.38
N TYR A 50 -4.73 11.63 -9.82
CA TYR A 50 -5.03 10.58 -8.87
C TYR A 50 -4.70 11.05 -7.47
N PHE A 51 -5.69 11.03 -6.60
CA PHE A 51 -5.57 11.41 -5.20
C PHE A 51 -5.54 10.18 -4.30
N LEU A 52 -4.64 10.19 -3.33
CA LEU A 52 -4.56 9.23 -2.25
C LEU A 52 -4.49 9.99 -0.92
N PHE A 53 -5.52 9.88 -0.10
CA PHE A 53 -5.66 10.62 1.16
C PHE A 53 -5.43 12.14 1.06
N GLY A 54 -5.86 12.75 -0.05
CA GLY A 54 -5.70 14.18 -0.33
C GLY A 54 -4.33 14.56 -0.90
N HIS A 55 -3.42 13.60 -1.07
CA HIS A 55 -2.16 13.81 -1.79
C HIS A 55 -2.35 13.49 -3.26
N LEU A 56 -1.79 14.33 -4.12
CA LEU A 56 -1.71 14.07 -5.54
C LEU A 56 -0.62 13.02 -5.77
N PHE A 57 -1.02 11.79 -6.08
CA PHE A 57 -0.15 10.62 -6.15
C PHE A 57 0.39 10.39 -7.56
N HIS A 58 -0.49 10.52 -8.55
CA HIS A 58 -0.16 10.36 -9.95
C HIS A 58 -0.90 11.42 -10.76
N ALA A 59 -0.28 11.85 -11.83
CA ALA A 59 -0.91 12.70 -12.81
C ALA A 59 -0.46 12.27 -14.20
N GLU A 60 -1.37 12.25 -15.15
CA GLU A 60 -1.07 12.05 -16.57
C GLU A 60 -1.97 12.93 -17.43
N GLY A 61 -1.44 13.43 -18.54
CA GLY A 61 -2.19 14.28 -19.46
C GLY A 61 -1.32 14.78 -20.59
N ASN A 62 -1.86 14.81 -21.82
CA ASN A 62 -1.17 15.31 -23.01
C ASN A 62 0.25 14.74 -23.24
N GLY A 63 0.42 13.43 -22.99
CA GLY A 63 1.71 12.75 -23.14
C GLY A 63 2.76 13.09 -22.06
N LYS A 64 2.37 13.83 -21.02
CA LYS A 64 3.18 14.11 -19.83
C LYS A 64 2.66 13.32 -18.64
N ALA A 65 3.52 13.12 -17.64
CA ALA A 65 3.15 12.51 -16.36
C ALA A 65 3.82 13.25 -15.19
N GLY A 66 3.26 13.12 -13.99
CA GLY A 66 3.79 13.72 -12.78
C GLY A 66 3.57 15.24 -12.70
N ASP A 67 4.47 15.93 -12.02
CA ASP A 67 4.38 17.38 -11.73
C ASP A 67 4.06 18.22 -12.97
N ASP A 68 4.70 17.91 -14.11
CA ASP A 68 4.49 18.62 -15.38
C ASP A 68 3.06 18.49 -15.92
N ALA A 69 2.42 17.33 -15.73
CA ALA A 69 1.03 17.12 -16.12
C ALA A 69 0.08 17.96 -15.24
N VAL A 70 0.39 18.08 -13.95
CA VAL A 70 -0.38 18.89 -12.99
C VAL A 70 -0.24 20.37 -13.30
N ILE A 71 0.99 20.85 -13.50
CA ILE A 71 1.28 22.26 -13.82
C ILE A 71 0.59 22.64 -15.14
N THR A 72 0.62 21.75 -16.13
CA THR A 72 -0.08 21.97 -17.40
C THR A 72 -1.59 22.08 -17.17
N ALA A 73 -2.20 21.15 -16.41
CA ALA A 73 -3.63 21.15 -16.11
C ALA A 73 -4.07 22.36 -15.26
N LEU A 74 -3.21 22.87 -14.36
CA LEU A 74 -3.47 24.08 -13.57
C LEU A 74 -3.61 25.35 -14.42
N GLY A 75 -3.07 25.34 -15.64
CA GLY A 75 -3.27 26.41 -16.63
C GLY A 75 -4.65 26.40 -17.29
N TRP A 76 -5.46 25.34 -17.12
CA TRP A 76 -6.76 25.23 -17.76
C TRP A 76 -7.83 26.05 -17.03
N THR A 77 -8.35 27.06 -17.72
CA THR A 77 -9.38 27.99 -17.21
C THR A 77 -10.80 27.62 -17.64
N ARG A 78 -10.96 26.66 -18.55
CA ARG A 78 -12.23 26.19 -19.11
C ARG A 78 -12.17 24.68 -19.33
N GLY A 79 -13.32 24.03 -19.29
CA GLY A 79 -13.42 22.59 -19.40
C GLY A 79 -14.31 21.99 -18.33
N GLU A 80 -14.44 20.67 -18.34
CA GLU A 80 -15.23 19.90 -17.39
C GLU A 80 -14.33 19.02 -16.54
N PHE A 81 -14.77 18.71 -15.32
CA PHE A 81 -14.12 17.79 -14.42
C PHE A 81 -15.10 16.75 -13.87
N GLU A 82 -14.57 15.58 -13.53
CA GLU A 82 -15.29 14.48 -12.89
C GLU A 82 -14.39 13.79 -11.86
N PHE A 83 -14.89 13.54 -10.66
CA PHE A 83 -14.19 12.84 -9.59
C PHE A 83 -14.85 11.49 -9.29
N ASP A 84 -14.08 10.42 -9.46
CA ASP A 84 -14.47 9.05 -9.12
C ASP A 84 -13.69 8.54 -7.90
N ALA A 85 -14.37 8.43 -6.76
CA ALA A 85 -13.81 7.90 -5.51
C ALA A 85 -13.54 6.39 -5.52
N LYS A 86 -14.10 5.64 -6.47
CA LYS A 86 -13.97 4.18 -6.59
C LYS A 86 -12.94 3.76 -7.64
N ALA A 87 -12.38 4.71 -8.37
CA ALA A 87 -11.39 4.45 -9.40
C ALA A 87 -10.15 3.77 -8.82
N LYS A 88 -9.62 2.77 -9.53
CA LYS A 88 -8.37 2.11 -9.17
C LYS A 88 -7.21 3.07 -9.39
N LEU A 89 -6.40 3.25 -8.35
CA LEU A 89 -5.22 4.10 -8.41
C LEU A 89 -4.08 3.38 -9.15
N PRO A 90 -3.31 4.09 -9.99
CA PRO A 90 -2.06 3.60 -10.54
C PRO A 90 -1.09 3.15 -9.45
N ALA A 91 -0.16 2.25 -9.77
CA ALA A 91 0.87 1.81 -8.83
C ALA A 91 2.08 2.77 -8.78
N ASP A 92 2.30 3.53 -9.85
CA ASP A 92 3.46 4.40 -9.99
C ASP A 92 3.15 5.81 -9.50
N GLU A 93 3.91 6.28 -8.51
CA GLU A 93 3.86 7.66 -8.04
C GLU A 93 4.68 8.55 -8.99
N THR A 94 4.00 9.37 -9.80
CA THR A 94 4.65 10.28 -10.76
C THR A 94 4.76 11.70 -10.26
N VAL A 95 3.88 12.12 -9.35
CA VAL A 95 3.91 13.46 -8.75
C VAL A 95 4.88 13.44 -7.56
N LYS A 96 5.77 14.43 -7.48
CA LYS A 96 6.82 14.53 -6.44
C LYS A 96 6.65 15.76 -5.57
N ALA A 97 6.19 16.87 -6.13
CA ALA A 97 5.97 18.10 -5.39
C ALA A 97 4.61 18.12 -4.67
N GLY A 98 4.52 18.90 -3.59
CA GLY A 98 3.25 19.14 -2.91
C GLY A 98 2.32 20.04 -3.72
N ILE A 99 1.00 19.93 -3.49
CA ILE A 99 0.00 20.81 -4.13
C ILE A 99 0.37 22.31 -3.99
N PRO A 100 0.81 22.83 -2.83
CA PRO A 100 1.22 24.23 -2.72
C PRO A 100 2.38 24.61 -3.66
N ASP A 101 3.36 23.72 -3.83
CA ASP A 101 4.54 23.96 -4.67
C ASP A 101 4.18 23.89 -6.16
N LEU A 102 3.36 22.92 -6.56
CA LEU A 102 2.86 22.76 -7.93
C LEU A 102 2.04 23.98 -8.37
N VAL A 103 1.19 24.46 -7.46
CA VAL A 103 0.39 25.66 -7.66
C VAL A 103 1.28 26.89 -7.81
N HIS A 104 2.29 27.04 -6.95
CA HIS A 104 3.24 28.16 -7.06
C HIS A 104 4.05 28.11 -8.36
N ALA A 105 4.50 26.93 -8.78
CA ALA A 105 5.21 26.71 -10.03
C ALA A 105 4.35 27.05 -11.26
N ALA A 106 3.06 26.68 -11.25
CA ALA A 106 2.13 27.03 -12.32
C ALA A 106 1.90 28.56 -12.43
N GLU A 107 1.81 29.25 -11.28
CA GLU A 107 1.67 30.71 -11.25
C GLU A 107 2.94 31.44 -11.71
N ALA A 108 4.12 30.91 -11.38
CA ALA A 108 5.40 31.44 -11.86
C ALA A 108 5.52 31.29 -13.37
N THR A 109 5.15 30.13 -13.92
CA THR A 109 5.11 29.86 -15.37
C THR A 109 4.15 30.80 -16.10
N THR A 110 3.06 31.22 -15.44
CA THR A 110 2.08 32.16 -16.00
C THR A 110 2.54 33.63 -15.90
N LYS A 111 3.37 33.97 -14.91
CA LYS A 111 3.92 35.34 -14.71
C LYS A 111 5.20 35.60 -15.50
N GLU A 112 6.00 34.57 -15.79
CA GLU A 112 7.19 34.64 -16.64
C GLU A 112 6.87 34.51 -18.13
N ALA A 113 5.81 35.18 -18.59
CA ALA A 113 5.64 35.45 -20.01
C ALA A 113 6.22 36.84 -20.34
N PRO A 114 7.51 36.98 -20.70
CA PRO A 114 7.95 38.15 -21.45
C PRO A 114 7.25 38.16 -22.81
N LYS A 115 6.57 39.28 -23.08
CA LYS A 115 6.46 39.79 -24.45
C LYS A 115 7.88 40.06 -24.95
N GLU A 116 8.30 39.41 -26.01
CA GLU A 116 9.17 40.02 -27.02
C GLU A 116 9.19 39.22 -28.33
N ASP A 117 9.26 40.00 -29.41
CA ASP A 117 8.98 39.72 -30.80
C ASP A 117 10.13 39.04 -31.58
N HIS A 118 9.74 38.12 -32.49
CA HIS A 118 10.33 37.80 -33.81
C HIS A 118 11.72 37.10 -33.93
N PRO A 119 12.06 36.48 -35.10
CA PRO A 119 11.28 35.56 -35.95
C PRO A 119 12.05 34.29 -36.43
N ALA A 120 11.27 33.28 -36.82
CA ALA A 120 11.48 32.25 -37.87
C ALA A 120 12.86 31.59 -38.11
N THR A 121 12.91 30.27 -38.00
CA THR A 121 13.13 29.37 -39.17
C THR A 121 12.84 27.90 -38.82
N ALA A 122 11.97 27.27 -39.62
CA ALA A 122 11.71 25.84 -39.63
C ALA A 122 12.43 25.18 -40.81
N PRO A 123 12.67 23.86 -40.76
CA PRO A 123 12.46 23.01 -41.94
C PRO A 123 11.45 21.85 -41.71
N PRO A 124 10.92 21.26 -42.79
CA PRO A 124 9.62 20.59 -42.86
C PRO A 124 9.65 19.07 -42.59
N PRO A 125 8.47 18.40 -42.43
CA PRO A 125 8.35 16.97 -42.23
C PRO A 125 8.20 16.19 -43.57
N PRO A 126 8.47 14.87 -43.62
CA PRO A 126 8.07 14.01 -44.73
C PRO A 126 6.65 13.41 -44.55
N PRO A 127 5.93 13.12 -45.65
CA PRO A 127 4.54 12.62 -45.68
C PRO A 127 4.41 11.07 -45.65
N PRO A 128 3.18 10.50 -45.59
CA PRO A 128 2.89 9.17 -45.05
C PRO A 128 2.79 8.06 -46.11
N ALA A 129 2.92 6.79 -45.68
CA ALA A 129 2.58 5.61 -46.47
C ALA A 129 1.60 4.71 -45.72
N ALA A 130 0.65 4.18 -46.49
CA ALA A 130 -0.60 3.58 -46.08
C ALA A 130 -0.50 2.10 -45.64
N SER A 131 -1.51 1.74 -44.84
CA SER A 131 -2.22 0.46 -44.64
C SER A 131 -1.62 -0.86 -45.14
N ALA A 132 -1.60 -1.84 -44.23
CA ALA A 132 -2.01 -3.22 -44.55
C ALA A 132 -2.57 -3.91 -43.29
N GLU A 133 -3.86 -4.20 -43.29
CA GLU A 133 -4.53 -5.14 -42.41
C GLU A 133 -4.11 -6.57 -42.77
N ALA A 134 -3.93 -7.45 -41.77
CA ALA A 134 -4.05 -8.89 -41.96
C ALA A 134 -4.54 -9.57 -40.68
N HIS A 135 -5.65 -10.29 -40.85
CA HIS A 135 -6.43 -11.02 -39.86
C HIS A 135 -5.70 -12.21 -39.21
N ALA A 136 -6.01 -12.39 -37.91
CA ALA A 136 -6.36 -13.63 -37.20
C ALA A 136 -5.67 -14.95 -37.55
N GLU A 137 -5.07 -15.58 -36.52
CA GLU A 137 -5.30 -17.01 -36.27
C GLU A 137 -5.40 -17.30 -34.77
N ARG A 138 -6.59 -17.74 -34.39
CA ARG A 138 -6.98 -18.26 -33.08
C ARG A 138 -6.55 -19.74 -33.05
N ARG A 139 -5.74 -20.15 -32.08
CA ARG A 139 -5.56 -21.57 -31.74
C ARG A 139 -5.92 -21.82 -30.28
N GLU A 140 -6.86 -22.72 -30.11
CA GLU A 140 -7.44 -23.17 -28.86
C GLU A 140 -6.67 -24.38 -28.30
N GLN A 141 -6.53 -24.38 -26.96
CA GLN A 141 -6.39 -25.53 -26.03
C GLN A 141 -5.02 -26.26 -25.92
N PRO A 142 -4.70 -26.91 -24.77
CA PRO A 142 -5.55 -27.24 -23.61
C PRO A 142 -5.01 -26.78 -22.22
N VAL A 143 -5.89 -26.86 -21.22
CA VAL A 143 -5.63 -26.61 -19.78
C VAL A 143 -4.87 -27.79 -19.16
N PRO A 144 -3.83 -27.56 -18.33
CA PRO A 144 -3.42 -28.53 -17.32
C PRO A 144 -3.53 -27.98 -15.89
N GLU A 145 -3.63 -28.92 -14.98
CA GLU A 145 -4.19 -28.83 -13.63
C GLU A 145 -3.34 -28.07 -12.60
N LYS A 146 -4.07 -27.63 -11.57
CA LYS A 146 -3.68 -26.83 -10.42
C LYS A 146 -2.50 -27.44 -9.64
N LYS A 147 -1.30 -26.86 -9.79
CA LYS A 147 -0.17 -27.05 -8.88
C LYS A 147 -0.14 -25.87 -7.90
N VAL A 148 -0.23 -26.16 -6.60
CA VAL A 148 -0.04 -25.15 -5.55
C VAL A 148 1.44 -24.75 -5.58
N GLU A 149 1.74 -23.65 -6.25
CA GLU A 149 3.08 -23.06 -6.28
C GLU A 149 3.36 -22.30 -4.99
N ALA A 150 4.61 -22.41 -4.52
CA ALA A 150 5.17 -21.60 -3.46
C ALA A 150 4.98 -20.09 -3.75
N PRO A 151 4.97 -19.21 -2.73
CA PRO A 151 4.69 -17.79 -2.92
C PRO A 151 5.65 -17.18 -3.93
N GLN A 152 5.15 -16.90 -5.14
CA GLN A 152 5.91 -16.16 -6.15
C GLN A 152 6.13 -14.73 -5.62
N PRO A 153 7.33 -14.13 -5.85
CA PRO A 153 7.61 -12.78 -5.42
C PRO A 153 6.65 -11.81 -6.14
N ARG A 154 5.82 -11.12 -5.34
CA ARG A 154 4.80 -10.18 -5.80
C ARG A 154 5.49 -8.98 -6.45
N ARG A 155 5.14 -8.74 -7.72
CA ARG A 155 5.77 -7.73 -8.59
C ARG A 155 5.18 -6.35 -8.23
N GLY A 156 5.90 -5.56 -7.44
CA GLY A 156 5.42 -4.22 -7.04
C GLY A 156 6.40 -3.31 -6.29
N VAL A 157 7.49 -3.81 -5.69
CA VAL A 157 8.49 -2.94 -5.03
C VAL A 157 9.89 -3.44 -5.38
N LYS A 158 10.72 -2.60 -6.02
CA LYS A 158 12.10 -2.97 -6.39
C LYS A 158 13.04 -3.12 -5.17
N HIS A 159 12.60 -2.81 -3.95
CA HIS A 159 13.36 -3.09 -2.74
C HIS A 159 12.43 -3.19 -1.52
N ARG A 160 12.00 -4.41 -1.17
CA ARG A 160 11.46 -4.68 0.17
C ARG A 160 12.66 -4.81 1.13
N PRO A 161 12.73 -4.04 2.22
CA PRO A 161 13.76 -4.23 3.23
C PRO A 161 13.70 -5.68 3.72
N GLN A 162 14.82 -6.39 3.58
CA GLN A 162 15.03 -7.63 4.29
C GLN A 162 15.91 -7.27 5.46
N PRO A 163 15.43 -7.46 6.70
CA PRO A 163 16.16 -7.00 7.85
C PRO A 163 17.49 -7.76 7.95
N LYS A 164 18.60 -7.02 8.01
CA LYS A 164 19.97 -7.52 7.83
C LYS A 164 20.59 -8.04 9.11
N HIS A 165 19.87 -8.01 10.24
CA HIS A 165 20.37 -8.42 11.55
C HIS A 165 20.49 -9.95 11.73
N GLY A 166 20.32 -10.73 10.65
CA GLY A 166 20.67 -12.16 10.60
C GLY A 166 19.76 -13.09 11.39
N ARG A 167 18.68 -12.58 12.00
CA ARG A 167 17.64 -13.37 12.65
C ARG A 167 16.52 -13.66 11.67
N GLU A 168 15.95 -14.86 11.76
CA GLU A 168 14.89 -15.29 10.85
C GLU A 168 13.60 -14.49 11.14
N PRO A 169 12.97 -13.88 10.12
CA PRO A 169 11.79 -13.04 10.34
C PRO A 169 10.66 -13.86 10.94
N ILE A 170 9.85 -13.20 11.77
CA ILE A 170 8.70 -13.81 12.44
C ILE A 170 7.78 -14.43 11.37
N PRO A 171 7.52 -15.75 11.43
CA PRO A 171 6.69 -16.42 10.45
C PRO A 171 5.25 -15.97 10.63
N VAL A 172 4.72 -15.24 9.65
CA VAL A 172 3.33 -14.78 9.65
C VAL A 172 2.56 -15.40 8.47
N PRO A 173 1.36 -15.92 8.71
CA PRO A 173 0.47 -16.39 7.65
C PRO A 173 0.19 -15.32 6.61
N ALA A 174 -0.02 -15.76 5.37
CA ALA A 174 -0.59 -14.91 4.34
C ALA A 174 -2.06 -14.62 4.67
N GLY A 175 -2.46 -13.36 4.52
CA GLY A 175 -3.83 -12.93 4.72
C GLY A 175 -4.32 -12.01 3.62
N GLN A 176 -5.48 -11.41 3.84
CA GLN A 176 -6.00 -10.36 2.97
C GLN A 176 -5.17 -9.10 3.19
N VAL A 177 -4.34 -8.74 2.21
CA VAL A 177 -3.56 -7.51 2.28
C VAL A 177 -4.51 -6.33 2.10
N ILE A 178 -4.60 -5.48 3.11
CA ILE A 178 -5.39 -4.25 3.06
C ILE A 178 -4.48 -3.11 2.60
N TYR A 179 -3.29 -3.04 3.19
CA TYR A 179 -2.25 -2.12 2.78
C TYR A 179 -0.94 -2.89 2.59
N ASP A 180 -0.29 -2.70 1.44
CA ASP A 180 0.98 -3.33 1.10
C ASP A 180 2.06 -2.26 1.01
N SER A 181 3.15 -2.47 1.76
CA SER A 181 4.40 -1.74 1.64
C SER A 181 4.25 -0.20 1.74
N LEU A 182 3.46 0.26 2.70
CA LEU A 182 3.31 1.69 3.01
C LEU A 182 4.62 2.25 3.57
N LYS A 183 5.26 3.18 2.85
CA LYS A 183 6.47 3.85 3.36
C LYS A 183 6.17 4.59 4.66
N THR A 184 6.94 4.30 5.70
CA THR A 184 6.70 4.86 7.05
C THR A 184 6.79 6.38 7.10
N SER A 185 7.62 7.00 6.25
CA SER A 185 7.73 8.47 6.12
C SER A 185 6.42 9.18 5.76
N PHE A 186 5.42 8.46 5.24
CA PHE A 186 4.11 9.00 4.86
C PHE A 186 2.98 8.47 5.75
N VAL A 187 3.30 7.71 6.79
CA VAL A 187 2.31 7.10 7.68
C VAL A 187 2.22 7.90 8.98
N ASP A 188 1.03 8.44 9.25
CA ASP A 188 0.65 8.92 10.58
C ASP A 188 0.29 7.70 11.44
N PHE A 189 1.28 7.18 12.16
CA PHE A 189 1.15 5.94 12.90
C PHE A 189 0.10 6.01 14.03
N PRO A 190 0.08 7.04 14.90
CA PRO A 190 -0.99 7.17 15.90
C PRO A 190 -2.40 7.16 15.29
N ARG A 191 -2.58 7.80 14.14
CA ARG A 191 -3.87 7.82 13.45
C ARG A 191 -4.20 6.48 12.81
N LEU A 192 -3.23 5.78 12.21
CA LEU A 192 -3.42 4.43 11.70
C LEU A 192 -3.95 3.51 12.79
N ILE A 193 -3.28 3.48 13.96
CA ILE A 193 -3.69 2.66 15.11
C ILE A 193 -5.12 3.03 15.53
N THR A 194 -5.41 4.32 15.73
CA THR A 194 -6.75 4.78 16.11
C THR A 194 -7.84 4.36 15.12
N THR A 195 -7.54 4.33 13.81
CA THR A 195 -8.48 3.88 12.78
C THR A 195 -8.72 2.37 12.88
N LEU A 196 -7.66 1.57 13.00
CA LEU A 196 -7.77 0.12 13.15
C LEU A 196 -8.56 -0.27 14.41
N GLU A 197 -8.37 0.48 15.50
CA GLU A 197 -9.14 0.31 16.73
C GLU A 197 -10.64 0.60 16.51
N LYS A 198 -10.97 1.73 15.89
CA LYS A 198 -12.37 2.13 15.64
C LYS A 198 -13.11 1.23 14.67
N GLU A 199 -12.42 0.70 13.67
CA GLU A 199 -13.01 -0.18 12.65
C GLU A 199 -13.14 -1.63 13.13
N GLY A 200 -12.71 -1.96 14.35
CA GLY A 200 -12.78 -3.33 14.85
C GLY A 200 -11.83 -4.26 14.09
N TYR A 201 -10.66 -3.76 13.69
CA TYR A 201 -9.75 -4.49 12.83
C TYR A 201 -9.25 -5.81 13.44
N THR A 202 -9.17 -6.86 12.62
CA THR A 202 -8.62 -8.16 12.98
C THR A 202 -7.56 -8.57 11.96
N GLY A 203 -6.32 -8.75 12.42
CA GLY A 203 -5.17 -8.88 11.53
C GLY A 203 -3.87 -8.51 12.23
N TYR A 204 -2.84 -8.23 11.44
CA TYR A 204 -1.59 -7.71 11.96
C TYR A 204 -1.10 -6.50 11.17
N VAL A 205 -0.31 -5.67 11.84
CA VAL A 205 0.49 -4.61 11.23
C VAL A 205 1.95 -5.03 11.31
N ARG A 206 2.62 -5.13 10.17
CA ARG A 206 4.03 -5.53 10.09
C ARG A 206 4.89 -4.36 9.67
N LEU A 207 5.95 -4.08 10.41
CA LEU A 207 7.01 -3.16 10.07
C LEU A 207 8.23 -3.92 9.55
N LEU A 208 8.79 -3.46 8.44
CA LEU A 208 10.06 -3.93 7.90
C LEU A 208 10.97 -2.74 7.67
N THR A 209 12.12 -2.75 8.33
CA THR A 209 13.23 -1.82 8.11
C THR A 209 14.48 -2.60 7.70
N ASP A 210 15.56 -1.90 7.41
CA ASP A 210 16.84 -2.54 7.09
C ASP A 210 17.47 -3.23 8.31
N ASP A 211 17.18 -2.74 9.52
CA ASP A 211 17.82 -3.17 10.76
C ASP A 211 16.85 -3.82 11.75
N ALA A 212 15.54 -3.75 11.49
CA ALA A 212 14.52 -4.26 12.38
C ALA A 212 13.27 -4.81 11.66
N ALA A 213 12.52 -5.64 12.37
CA ALA A 213 11.20 -6.08 12.01
C ALA A 213 10.26 -5.98 13.22
N GLY A 214 9.04 -5.48 12.98
CA GLY A 214 8.02 -5.35 14.00
C GLY A 214 6.71 -6.01 13.59
N LEU A 215 5.93 -6.48 14.56
CA LEU A 215 4.59 -7.03 14.33
C LEU A 215 3.64 -6.63 15.48
N ILE A 216 2.49 -6.06 15.13
CA ILE A 216 1.42 -5.76 16.08
C ILE A 216 0.21 -6.61 15.71
N LEU A 217 -0.30 -7.38 16.67
CA LEU A 217 -1.49 -8.22 16.50
C LEU A 217 -2.74 -7.46 16.94
N PHE A 218 -3.77 -7.47 16.10
CA PHE A 218 -5.07 -6.84 16.35
C PHE A 218 -6.20 -7.87 16.30
N ARG A 219 -7.13 -7.77 17.25
CA ARG A 219 -8.37 -8.53 17.27
C ARG A 219 -9.53 -7.61 17.63
N GLU A 220 -10.50 -7.51 16.74
CA GLU A 220 -11.71 -6.69 16.93
C GLU A 220 -11.37 -5.25 17.37
N GLY A 221 -10.32 -4.68 16.80
CA GLY A 221 -9.83 -3.34 17.11
C GLY A 221 -8.97 -3.26 18.38
N SER A 222 -8.81 -4.34 19.15
CA SER A 222 -7.91 -4.35 20.30
C SER A 222 -6.51 -4.81 19.88
N ALA A 223 -5.48 -4.04 20.22
CA ALA A 223 -4.09 -4.48 20.09
C ALA A 223 -3.78 -5.54 21.17
N LEU A 224 -3.50 -6.77 20.75
CA LEU A 224 -3.26 -7.90 21.66
C LEU A 224 -1.80 -7.95 22.13
N GLU A 225 -0.87 -7.84 21.20
CA GLU A 225 0.57 -7.92 21.48
C GLU A 225 1.37 -7.16 20.42
N CYS A 226 2.52 -6.65 20.83
CA CYS A 226 3.52 -6.07 19.93
C CYS A 226 4.83 -6.84 20.07
N MET A 227 5.47 -7.09 18.93
CA MET A 227 6.78 -7.71 18.84
C MET A 227 7.71 -6.83 18.04
N TYR A 228 8.95 -6.74 18.47
CA TYR A 228 9.97 -5.98 17.78
C TYR A 228 11.32 -6.69 17.89
N ASP A 229 11.92 -6.99 16.74
CA ASP A 229 13.27 -7.54 16.62
C ASP A 229 14.16 -6.53 15.90
N GLY A 230 15.03 -5.87 16.65
CA GLY A 230 15.95 -4.85 16.14
C GLY A 230 17.41 -5.23 16.35
N ALA A 231 18.29 -4.68 15.52
CA ALA A 231 19.74 -4.92 15.56
C ALA A 231 20.43 -4.45 16.85
N GLY A 232 19.83 -3.48 17.56
CA GLY A 232 20.44 -2.82 18.73
C GLY A 232 20.47 -3.65 20.01
N ASP A 233 19.64 -4.69 20.13
CA ASP A 233 19.52 -5.46 21.36
C ASP A 233 20.14 -6.87 21.24
N ALA A 234 21.17 -7.10 22.07
CA ALA A 234 21.77 -8.41 22.25
C ALA A 234 20.78 -9.41 22.89
N ALA A 235 19.73 -8.92 23.55
CA ALA A 235 18.75 -9.72 24.29
C ALA A 235 17.68 -10.42 23.42
N GLY A 236 17.59 -10.11 22.12
CA GLY A 236 16.60 -10.75 21.23
C GLY A 236 15.25 -10.03 21.20
N LEU A 237 14.25 -10.70 20.61
CA LEU A 237 12.88 -10.24 20.41
C LEU A 237 12.30 -9.56 21.66
N VAL A 238 11.85 -8.31 21.51
CA VAL A 238 11.17 -7.54 22.56
C VAL A 238 9.66 -7.66 22.39
N LEU A 239 8.91 -7.70 23.49
CA LEU A 239 7.45 -7.79 23.50
C LEU A 239 6.78 -6.61 24.21
N GLY A 240 5.47 -6.45 23.99
CA GLY A 240 4.62 -5.54 24.73
C GLY A 240 4.92 -4.06 24.51
N LYS A 241 4.79 -3.27 25.58
CA LYS A 241 4.90 -1.80 25.52
C LYS A 241 6.28 -1.31 25.07
N GLN A 242 7.33 -2.04 25.45
CA GLN A 242 8.69 -1.69 25.02
C GLN A 242 8.83 -1.91 23.51
N ALA A 243 8.36 -3.05 23.00
CA ALA A 243 8.34 -3.31 21.56
C ALA A 243 7.53 -2.25 20.79
N LEU A 244 6.38 -1.82 21.32
CA LEU A 244 5.57 -0.78 20.71
C LEU A 244 6.29 0.59 20.67
N HIS A 245 7.08 0.90 21.68
CA HIS A 245 7.88 2.12 21.70
C HIS A 245 8.94 2.09 20.57
N GLU A 246 9.74 1.02 20.48
CA GLU A 246 10.75 0.85 19.41
C GLU A 246 10.10 0.84 18.02
N PHE A 247 8.98 0.13 17.87
CA PHE A 247 8.20 0.13 16.62
C PHE A 247 7.80 1.55 16.21
N ASN A 248 7.28 2.35 17.14
CA ASN A 248 6.85 3.72 16.85
C ASN A 248 8.02 4.64 16.51
N GLU A 249 9.16 4.50 17.20
CA GLU A 249 10.38 5.25 16.88
C GLU A 249 10.84 4.97 15.44
N ASP A 250 10.87 3.70 15.02
CA ASP A 250 11.24 3.35 13.65
C ASP A 250 10.26 3.87 12.60
N VAL A 251 8.95 3.81 12.89
CA VAL A 251 7.96 4.40 11.97
C VAL A 251 8.15 5.91 11.88
N THR A 252 8.37 6.59 13.01
CA THR A 252 8.58 8.04 13.08
C THR A 252 9.89 8.47 12.40
N SER A 253 10.92 7.62 12.41
CA SER A 253 12.17 7.84 11.68
C SER A 253 11.96 7.89 10.16
N GLY A 254 10.86 7.31 9.66
CA GLY A 254 10.50 7.31 8.24
C GLY A 254 11.29 6.31 7.38
N HIS A 255 12.08 5.43 8.00
CA HIS A 255 12.92 4.45 7.31
C HIS A 255 12.35 3.04 7.40
N GLY A 256 11.35 2.74 6.57
CA GLY A 256 10.77 1.40 6.51
C GLY A 256 9.50 1.32 5.68
N VAL A 257 8.91 0.13 5.68
CA VAL A 257 7.59 -0.13 5.11
C VAL A 257 6.68 -0.83 6.11
N LEU A 258 5.39 -0.49 6.05
CA LEU A 258 4.33 -1.09 6.82
C LEU A 258 3.39 -1.89 5.92
N ASP A 259 3.08 -3.12 6.34
CA ASP A 259 2.01 -3.93 5.77
C ASP A 259 0.88 -4.04 6.78
N VAL A 260 -0.36 -3.99 6.31
CA VAL A 260 -1.56 -4.24 7.13
C VAL A 260 -2.32 -5.39 6.50
N VAL A 261 -2.39 -6.51 7.21
CA VAL A 261 -2.86 -7.78 6.67
C VAL A 261 -3.96 -8.36 7.56
N GLY A 262 -5.16 -8.46 6.99
CA GLY A 262 -6.32 -9.04 7.65
C GLY A 262 -6.21 -10.55 7.75
N LEU A 263 -6.54 -11.09 8.91
CA LEU A 263 -6.59 -12.52 9.20
C LEU A 263 -7.91 -12.88 9.89
N SER A 264 -8.25 -14.18 9.91
CA SER A 264 -9.35 -14.64 10.74
C SER A 264 -8.99 -14.55 12.23
N PRO A 265 -9.98 -14.40 13.13
CA PRO A 265 -9.72 -14.34 14.58
C PRO A 265 -8.94 -15.55 15.10
N GLU A 266 -9.19 -16.74 14.56
CA GLU A 266 -8.53 -17.99 14.98
C GLU A 266 -7.03 -17.98 14.65
N LEU A 267 -6.65 -17.36 13.53
CA LEU A 267 -5.23 -17.21 13.16
C LEU A 267 -4.53 -16.18 14.03
N ILE A 268 -5.23 -15.10 14.41
CA ILE A 268 -4.69 -14.12 15.36
C ILE A 268 -4.49 -14.73 16.73
N ASP A 269 -5.44 -15.54 17.21
CA ASP A 269 -5.29 -16.26 18.46
C ASP A 269 -4.12 -17.24 18.41
N GLY A 270 -3.97 -17.98 17.33
CA GLY A 270 -2.84 -18.89 17.15
C GLY A 270 -1.48 -18.19 17.06
N LEU A 271 -1.43 -17.01 16.41
CA LEU A 271 -0.23 -16.17 16.39
C LEU A 271 0.09 -15.61 17.76
N TYR A 272 -0.89 -15.07 18.47
CA TYR A 272 -0.72 -14.57 19.82
C TYR A 272 -0.15 -15.67 20.73
N GLU A 273 -0.76 -16.85 20.73
CA GLU A 273 -0.27 -18.01 21.49
C GLU A 273 1.15 -18.41 21.09
N LEU A 274 1.50 -18.40 19.79
CA LEU A 274 2.88 -18.68 19.35
C LEU A 274 3.91 -17.74 19.98
N THR A 275 3.51 -16.50 20.26
CA THR A 275 4.41 -15.43 20.72
C THR A 275 4.57 -15.41 22.24
N VAL A 276 3.50 -15.73 22.99
CA VAL A 276 3.50 -15.63 24.46
C VAL A 276 3.59 -16.98 25.17
N SER A 277 3.24 -18.09 24.49
CA SER A 277 3.12 -19.39 25.15
C SER A 277 4.41 -20.18 25.17
N LYS A 278 4.55 -20.97 26.24
CA LYS A 278 5.72 -21.82 26.46
C LYS A 278 5.63 -23.05 25.54
N PRO A 279 6.67 -23.36 24.76
CA PRO A 279 6.61 -24.49 23.84
C PRO A 279 6.47 -25.80 24.63
N MET A 280 5.44 -26.59 24.28
CA MET A 280 5.15 -27.87 24.94
C MET A 280 6.13 -28.97 24.50
N TYR A 281 6.52 -28.95 23.23
CA TYR A 281 7.50 -29.86 22.65
C TYR A 281 8.51 -29.04 21.85
N THR A 282 9.80 -29.32 22.02
CA THR A 282 10.90 -28.66 21.32
C THR A 282 11.86 -29.69 20.76
N GLU A 283 12.71 -29.28 19.80
CA GLU A 283 13.81 -30.08 19.24
C GLU A 283 13.41 -31.43 18.62
N LEU A 284 12.19 -31.51 18.10
CA LEU A 284 11.76 -32.68 17.32
C LEU A 284 12.39 -32.62 15.92
N TYR A 285 13.40 -33.46 15.68
CA TYR A 285 14.02 -33.58 14.36
C TYR A 285 13.00 -34.06 13.33
N ALA A 286 12.75 -33.24 12.30
CA ALA A 286 11.73 -33.52 11.28
C ALA A 286 11.90 -34.89 10.61
N ALA A 287 13.14 -35.38 10.47
CA ALA A 287 13.43 -36.70 9.92
C ALA A 287 12.84 -37.88 10.73
N TRP A 288 12.50 -37.66 12.00
CA TRP A 288 11.97 -38.68 12.91
C TRP A 288 10.49 -38.48 13.22
N VAL A 289 9.85 -37.45 12.66
CA VAL A 289 8.44 -37.12 12.91
C VAL A 289 7.60 -37.54 11.72
N ASP A 290 6.65 -38.46 11.95
CA ASP A 290 5.54 -38.66 11.03
C ASP A 290 4.50 -37.55 11.24
N MET A 291 4.51 -36.57 10.33
CA MET A 291 3.61 -35.41 10.40
C MET A 291 2.13 -35.79 10.37
N ARG A 292 1.73 -36.84 9.62
CA ARG A 292 0.32 -37.24 9.59
C ARG A 292 -0.10 -37.85 10.92
N ALA A 293 0.74 -38.71 11.50
CA ALA A 293 0.48 -39.29 12.81
C ALA A 293 0.47 -38.23 13.92
N LEU A 294 1.38 -37.26 13.87
CA LEU A 294 1.43 -36.15 14.82
C LEU A 294 0.16 -35.31 14.74
N LEU A 295 -0.25 -34.85 13.56
CA LEU A 295 -1.47 -34.05 13.39
C LEU A 295 -2.70 -34.83 13.83
N LYS A 296 -2.79 -36.13 13.53
CA LYS A 296 -3.86 -37.00 14.03
C LYS A 296 -3.87 -37.06 15.56
N PHE A 297 -2.71 -37.24 16.20
CA PHE A 297 -2.60 -37.30 17.66
C PHE A 297 -3.03 -35.97 18.32
N LEU A 298 -2.62 -34.84 17.76
CA LEU A 298 -3.03 -33.51 18.24
C LEU A 298 -4.54 -33.30 18.08
N SER A 299 -5.11 -33.78 16.97
CA SER A 299 -6.54 -33.75 16.69
C SER A 299 -7.37 -34.62 17.63
N ASP A 300 -6.97 -35.89 17.82
CA ASP A 300 -7.64 -36.83 18.74
C ASP A 300 -7.67 -36.28 20.19
N ARG A 301 -6.64 -35.53 20.58
CA ARG A 301 -6.53 -34.89 21.90
C ARG A 301 -7.20 -33.52 21.99
N LYS A 302 -7.76 -33.00 20.90
CA LYS A 302 -8.41 -31.69 20.83
C LYS A 302 -7.51 -30.55 21.32
N LEU A 303 -6.21 -30.61 21.01
CA LEU A 303 -5.27 -29.59 21.42
C LEU A 303 -5.40 -28.34 20.56
N SER A 304 -5.39 -27.17 21.20
CA SER A 304 -5.27 -25.86 20.56
C SER A 304 -3.84 -25.35 20.73
N GLY A 305 -3.30 -24.71 19.70
CA GLY A 305 -1.94 -24.16 19.72
C GLY A 305 -1.32 -24.15 18.32
N SER A 306 0.01 -24.04 18.27
CA SER A 306 0.74 -23.93 17.01
C SER A 306 1.88 -24.95 16.92
N VAL A 307 2.14 -25.41 15.69
CA VAL A 307 3.27 -26.28 15.34
C VAL A 307 4.18 -25.50 14.41
N MET A 308 5.35 -25.11 14.90
CA MET A 308 6.39 -24.47 14.09
C MET A 308 7.31 -25.50 13.48
N ILE A 309 7.55 -25.41 12.17
CA ILE A 309 8.42 -26.29 11.40
C ILE A 309 9.52 -25.42 10.78
N ARG A 310 10.77 -25.65 11.16
CA ARG A 310 11.92 -24.91 10.61
C ARG A 310 12.68 -25.78 9.62
N ALA A 311 12.97 -25.24 8.45
CA ALA A 311 13.79 -25.87 7.42
C ALA A 311 14.78 -24.85 6.85
N ALA A 312 15.81 -25.32 6.14
CA ALA A 312 16.79 -24.44 5.49
C ALA A 312 16.16 -23.47 4.46
N ALA A 313 15.00 -23.83 3.90
CA ALA A 313 14.25 -23.00 2.96
C ALA A 313 13.29 -22.00 3.64
N GLY A 314 13.14 -22.06 4.97
CA GLY A 314 12.28 -21.17 5.75
C GLY A 314 11.49 -21.89 6.84
N THR A 315 10.67 -21.10 7.54
CA THR A 315 9.81 -21.55 8.64
C THR A 315 8.33 -21.60 8.22
N GLY A 316 7.67 -22.72 8.49
CA GLY A 316 6.22 -22.90 8.39
C GLY A 316 5.56 -22.99 9.76
N VAL A 317 4.31 -22.55 9.87
CA VAL A 317 3.54 -22.59 11.12
C VAL A 317 2.17 -23.16 10.84
N ILE A 318 1.76 -24.19 11.57
CA ILE A 318 0.40 -24.73 11.55
C ILE A 318 -0.31 -24.28 12.81
N ILE A 319 -1.52 -23.72 12.67
CA ILE A 319 -2.36 -23.29 13.79
C ILE A 319 -3.51 -24.29 13.96
N LEU A 320 -3.71 -24.75 15.19
CA LEU A 320 -4.72 -25.72 15.58
C LEU A 320 -5.69 -25.07 16.59
N SER A 321 -6.98 -25.31 16.40
CA SER A 321 -8.04 -24.90 17.33
C SER A 321 -8.92 -26.11 17.65
N GLY A 322 -8.96 -26.53 18.91
CA GLY A 322 -9.76 -27.69 19.34
C GLY A 322 -9.38 -29.01 18.67
N GLY A 323 -8.15 -29.13 18.17
CA GLY A 323 -7.68 -30.28 17.39
C GLY A 323 -7.95 -30.20 15.88
N GLU A 324 -8.59 -29.14 15.39
CA GLU A 324 -8.77 -28.91 13.94
C GLU A 324 -7.77 -27.89 13.40
N LEU A 325 -7.46 -28.00 12.11
CA LEU A 325 -6.57 -27.06 11.43
C LEU A 325 -7.29 -25.74 11.21
N ALA A 326 -6.87 -24.69 11.92
CA ALA A 326 -7.38 -23.33 11.76
C ALA A 326 -6.66 -22.58 10.63
N GLY A 327 -5.39 -22.91 10.37
CA GLY A 327 -4.65 -22.50 9.18
C GLY A 327 -3.18 -22.91 9.20
N ALA A 328 -2.46 -22.62 8.13
CA ALA A 328 -1.07 -22.98 7.91
C ALA A 328 -0.37 -22.00 6.96
#